data_AF-A0A3R9NWP8-F1
#
_entry.id   AF-A0A3R9NWP8-F1
#
_cell.length_a   1.000
_cell.length_b   1.000
_cell.length_c   1.000
_cell.angle_alpha   90.00
_cell.angle_beta   90.00
_cell.angle_gamma   90.00
#
_symmetry.space_group_name_H-M   'P 1'
#
loop_
_entity.id
_entity.type
_entity.pdbx_description
1 polymer ?
#
loop_
_entity_poly.entity_id
_entity_poly.type
_entity_poly.pdbx_seq_one_letter_code
_entity_poly.pdbx_strand_id
1 'polypeptide(L)'
;MSTATVNTLAELVRNDKPRRTRRTQEKPDTVTTRFFMGDSGEGSISLTQEFASEVEAQLESLKLNRPYYTLESWRAVADLSNGSIAVQKRAASSRT
;
A
#
# COMPACT_ATOMS: atom_id res chain seq x y z
N MET A 1 1.19 63.48 -40.14
CA MET A 1 0.40 63.03 -38.97
C MET A 1 -0.07 61.61 -39.24
N SER A 2 0.56 60.63 -38.59
CA SER A 2 0.29 59.20 -38.80
C SER A 2 -0.08 58.57 -37.46
N THR A 3 -1.31 58.06 -37.36
CA THR A 3 -1.88 57.42 -36.17
C THR A 3 -1.44 55.97 -36.10
N ALA A 4 -0.57 55.64 -35.14
CA ALA A 4 -0.26 54.25 -34.80
C ALA A 4 -1.18 53.80 -33.66
N THR A 5 -2.18 53.00 -34.00
CA THR A 5 -3.04 52.29 -33.06
C THR A 5 -2.23 51.15 -32.44
N VAL A 6 -1.78 51.29 -31.20
CA VAL A 6 -1.12 50.21 -30.46
C VAL A 6 -2.20 49.42 -29.74
N ASN A 7 -2.48 48.23 -30.25
CA ASN A 7 -3.44 47.31 -29.65
C ASN A 7 -2.71 46.12 -29.03
N THR A 8 -3.04 45.91 -27.75
CA THR A 8 -3.23 44.59 -27.13
C THR A 8 -2.02 43.90 -26.51
N LEU A 9 -1.67 44.31 -25.28
CA LEU A 9 -1.95 43.53 -24.06
C LEU A 9 -1.93 41.98 -24.18
N ALA A 10 -0.78 41.38 -24.50
CA ALA A 10 -0.65 39.91 -24.54
C ALA A 10 0.71 39.35 -24.08
N GLU A 11 1.49 40.08 -23.26
CA GLU A 11 2.87 39.68 -22.94
C GLU A 11 3.18 39.44 -21.45
N LEU A 12 2.19 39.06 -20.64
CA LEU A 12 2.45 38.72 -19.23
C LEU A 12 1.63 37.52 -18.72
N VAL A 13 1.70 36.38 -19.41
CA VAL A 13 1.41 35.10 -18.75
C VAL A 13 2.70 34.60 -18.12
N ARG A 14 2.99 35.13 -16.92
CA ARG A 14 3.98 34.57 -16.01
C ARG A 14 3.62 33.11 -15.76
N ASN A 15 4.53 32.23 -16.12
CA ASN A 15 4.39 30.78 -16.01
C ASN A 15 4.63 30.37 -14.54
N ASP A 16 3.79 30.85 -13.62
CA ASP A 16 3.74 30.38 -12.23
C ASP A 16 2.93 29.09 -12.17
N LYS A 17 3.55 27.99 -12.64
CA LYS A 17 3.07 26.66 -12.29
C LYS A 17 3.35 26.47 -10.80
N PRO A 18 2.33 26.30 -9.93
CA PRO A 18 2.59 25.91 -8.55
C PRO A 18 3.30 24.56 -8.60
N ARG A 19 4.56 24.53 -8.17
CA ARG A 19 5.31 23.30 -7.93
C ARG A 19 4.58 22.58 -6.80
N ARG A 20 3.58 21.79 -7.18
CA ARG A 20 2.82 20.90 -6.31
C ARG A 20 3.85 19.96 -5.70
N THR A 21 4.34 20.30 -4.52
CA THR A 21 5.07 19.40 -3.65
C THR A 21 4.14 18.23 -3.45
N ARG A 22 4.46 17.14 -4.16
CA ARG A 22 3.86 15.84 -3.92
C ARG A 22 4.24 15.52 -2.48
N ARG A 23 3.36 15.86 -1.54
CA ARG A 23 3.37 15.25 -0.21
C ARG A 23 3.51 13.77 -0.50
N THR A 24 4.64 13.21 -0.09
CA THR A 24 4.79 11.77 0.04
C THR A 24 3.58 11.35 0.87
N GLN A 25 2.56 10.80 0.20
CA GLN A 25 1.51 10.09 0.90
C GLN A 25 2.28 9.08 1.73
N GLU A 26 2.23 9.24 3.06
CA GLU A 26 2.53 8.15 3.97
C GLU A 26 1.79 6.96 3.39
N LYS A 27 2.55 5.99 2.88
CA LYS A 27 1.95 4.79 2.31
C LYS A 27 1.02 4.26 3.41
N PRO A 28 -0.25 4.00 3.11
CA PRO A 28 -1.13 3.39 4.10
C PRO A 28 -0.41 2.15 4.60
N ASP A 29 -0.28 2.02 5.92
CA ASP A 29 0.31 0.89 6.63
C ASP A 29 -0.15 -0.40 5.94
N THR A 30 0.65 -0.88 4.99
CA THR A 30 0.19 -1.93 4.08
C THR A 30 0.37 -3.20 4.87
N VAL A 31 -0.74 -3.82 5.28
CA VAL A 31 -0.72 -5.15 5.88
C VAL A 31 0.10 -6.02 4.93
N THR A 32 1.25 -6.49 5.42
CA THR A 32 2.16 -7.30 4.61
C THR A 32 1.57 -8.69 4.57
N THR A 33 0.71 -8.91 3.59
CA THR A 33 0.10 -10.21 3.32
C THR A 33 1.13 -11.08 2.60
N ARG A 34 1.44 -12.25 3.14
CA ARG A 34 2.36 -13.24 2.57
C ARG A 34 1.60 -14.50 2.21
N PHE A 35 1.95 -15.12 1.09
CA PHE A 35 1.25 -16.30 0.57
C PHE A 35 2.19 -17.49 0.61
N PHE A 36 1.72 -18.62 1.14
CA PHE A 36 2.52 -19.81 1.30
C PHE A 36 1.81 -21.05 0.80
N MET A 37 2.52 -21.95 0.14
CA MET A 37 2.08 -23.34 0.08
C MET A 37 2.20 -23.95 1.47
N GLY A 38 1.19 -24.73 1.86
CA GLY A 38 1.28 -25.47 3.10
C GLY A 38 0.92 -26.92 2.97
N ASP A 39 1.39 -27.66 3.96
CA ASP A 39 1.04 -29.05 4.19
C ASP A 39 0.36 -29.14 5.56
N SER A 40 -0.72 -29.91 5.62
CA SER A 40 -1.45 -30.13 6.87
C SER A 40 -0.98 -31.46 7.47
N GLY A 41 -0.10 -31.37 8.45
CA GLY A 41 0.26 -32.51 9.30
C GLY A 41 -0.72 -32.64 10.48
N GLU A 42 -0.56 -33.71 11.27
CA GLU A 42 -1.36 -33.97 12.47
C GLU A 42 -1.11 -32.88 13.53
N GLY A 43 -1.95 -31.84 13.52
CA GLY A 43 -1.90 -30.73 14.48
C GLY A 43 -0.99 -29.54 14.12
N SER A 44 -0.35 -29.52 12.95
CA SER A 44 0.53 -28.41 12.55
C SER A 44 0.39 -28.05 11.07
N ILE A 45 0.44 -26.74 10.77
CA ILE A 45 0.54 -26.22 9.41
C ILE A 45 2.01 -25.94 9.12
N SER A 46 2.61 -26.67 8.18
CA SER A 46 3.96 -26.36 7.70
C SER A 46 3.87 -25.45 6.48
N LEU A 47 4.46 -24.26 6.57
CA LEU A 47 4.56 -23.30 5.46
C LEU A 47 5.87 -23.54 4.72
N THR A 48 5.80 -24.04 3.49
CA THR A 48 6.98 -24.59 2.78
C THR A 48 7.57 -23.62 1.77
N GLN A 49 6.74 -22.99 0.94
CA GLN A 49 7.16 -22.12 -0.14
C GLN A 49 6.38 -20.82 -0.13
N GLU A 50 7.07 -19.69 -0.16
CA GLU A 50 6.47 -18.36 -0.26
C GLU A 50 6.27 -17.93 -1.72
N PHE A 51 5.18 -17.21 -1.99
CA PHE A 51 4.84 -16.65 -3.30
C PHE A 51 4.73 -15.13 -3.24
N ALA A 52 5.06 -14.47 -4.36
CA ALA A 52 5.00 -13.02 -4.46
C ALA A 52 3.56 -12.49 -4.58
N SER A 53 2.62 -13.34 -5.03
CA SER A 53 1.20 -12.98 -5.18
C SER A 53 0.26 -14.13 -4.85
N GLU A 54 -0.99 -13.79 -4.52
CA GLU A 54 -2.04 -14.77 -4.28
C GLU A 54 -2.34 -15.63 -5.51
N VAL A 55 -2.30 -15.01 -6.70
CA VAL A 55 -2.60 -15.70 -7.96
C VAL A 55 -1.59 -16.83 -8.21
N GLU A 56 -0.31 -16.59 -7.96
CA GLU A 56 0.74 -17.60 -8.10
C GLU A 56 0.53 -18.75 -7.10
N ALA A 57 0.22 -18.43 -5.84
CA ALA A 57 -0.05 -19.43 -4.82
C ALA A 57 -1.29 -20.28 -5.16
N GLN A 58 -2.36 -19.66 -5.68
CA GLN A 58 -3.57 -20.36 -6.14
C GLN A 58 -3.26 -21.32 -7.29
N LEU A 59 -2.50 -20.86 -8.29
CA LEU A 59 -2.14 -21.72 -9.43
C LEU A 59 -1.31 -22.93 -8.97
N GLU A 60 -0.34 -22.75 -8.09
CA GLU A 60 0.44 -23.88 -7.55
C GLU A 60 -0.40 -24.80 -6.66
N SER A 61 -1.31 -24.24 -5.85
CA SER A 61 -2.24 -25.03 -5.03
C SER A 61 -3.10 -25.98 -5.88
N LEU A 62 -3.56 -25.51 -7.03
CA LEU A 62 -4.35 -26.28 -7.99
C LEU A 62 -3.51 -27.33 -8.71
N LYS A 63 -2.27 -27.00 -9.12
CA LYS A 63 -1.37 -27.95 -9.78
C LYS A 63 -0.97 -29.10 -8.86
N LEU A 64 -0.69 -28.80 -7.59
CA LEU A 64 -0.19 -29.76 -6.61
C LEU A 64 -1.32 -30.44 -5.83
N ASN A 65 -2.56 -29.99 -5.99
CA ASN A 65 -3.73 -30.42 -5.22
C ASN A 65 -3.47 -30.33 -3.70
N ARG A 66 -2.90 -29.20 -3.27
CA ARG A 66 -2.54 -28.91 -1.87
C ARG A 66 -3.07 -27.53 -1.48
N PRO A 67 -3.40 -27.29 -0.21
CA PRO A 67 -3.85 -25.97 0.23
C PRO A 67 -2.71 -24.94 0.20
N TYR A 68 -3.07 -23.69 -0.07
CA TYR A 68 -2.23 -22.53 0.22
C TYR A 68 -2.78 -21.77 1.44
N TYR A 69 -1.93 -20.97 2.08
CA TYR A 69 -2.24 -20.20 3.27
C TYR A 69 -1.82 -18.74 3.08
N THR A 70 -2.59 -17.86 3.71
CA THR A 70 -2.35 -16.42 3.72
C THR A 70 -1.98 -15.99 5.14
N LEU A 71 -0.83 -15.35 5.29
CA LEU A 71 -0.35 -14.80 6.55
C LEU A 71 -0.46 -13.28 6.54
N GLU A 72 -1.19 -12.75 7.52
CA GLU A 72 -1.31 -11.31 7.75
C GLU A 72 -0.79 -10.95 9.14
N SER A 73 0.24 -10.09 9.18
CA SER A 73 0.79 -9.59 10.43
C SER A 73 0.22 -8.23 10.80
N TRP A 74 -0.41 -8.14 11.96
CA TRP A 74 -0.94 -6.90 12.52
C TRP A 74 -0.52 -6.75 13.98
N ARG A 75 -0.46 -5.50 14.45
CA ARG A 75 -0.23 -5.15 15.86
C ARG A 75 -1.42 -4.39 16.40
N ALA A 76 -1.78 -4.67 17.64
CA ALA A 76 -2.74 -3.86 18.39
C ALA A 76 -2.02 -2.60 18.92
N VAL A 77 -2.59 -1.43 18.67
CA VAL A 77 -2.09 -0.16 19.19
C VAL A 77 -3.21 0.50 19.98
N ALA A 78 -2.93 0.86 21.23
CA ALA A 78 -3.84 1.67 22.03
C ALA A 78 -3.79 3.11 21.54
N ASP A 79 -4.93 3.63 21.11
CA ASP A 79 -5.14 5.05 20.84
C ASP A 79 -5.77 5.70 22.07
N LEU A 80 -5.06 6.67 22.64
CA LEU A 80 -5.44 7.42 23.84
C LEU A 80 -5.82 8.87 23.52
N SER A 81 -5.86 9.24 22.24
CA SER A 81 -6.01 10.65 21.81
C SER A 81 -7.36 11.29 22.17
N ASN A 82 -8.42 10.49 22.34
CA ASN A 82 -9.79 10.99 22.52
C ASN A 82 -10.32 10.86 23.96
N GLY A 83 -9.44 10.72 24.96
CA GLY A 83 -9.87 10.53 26.36
C GLY A 83 -10.53 9.17 26.65
N SER A 84 -10.58 8.27 25.67
CA SER A 84 -11.03 6.89 25.77
C SER A 84 -9.98 5.94 25.21
N ILE A 85 -9.79 4.78 25.82
CA ILE A 85 -8.87 3.75 25.31
C ILE A 85 -9.54 3.02 24.13
N ALA A 86 -9.02 3.22 22.92
CA ALA A 86 -9.44 2.46 21.74
C ALA A 86 -8.31 1.53 21.27
N VAL A 87 -8.60 0.27 21.00
CA VAL A 87 -7.62 -0.67 20.43
C VAL A 87 -7.75 -0.67 18.91
N GLN A 88 -6.72 -0.20 18.21
CA GLN A 88 -6.66 -0.18 16.75
C GLN A 88 -5.75 -1.31 16.24
N LYS A 89 -6.19 -2.00 15.17
CA LYS A 89 -5.32 -2.91 14.41
C LYS A 89 -4.51 -2.07 13.42
N ARG A 90 -3.19 -2.14 13.50
CA ARG A 90 -2.26 -1.52 12.52
C ARG A 90 -1.40 -2.59 11.89
N ALA A 91 -0.90 -2.35 10.68
CA ALA A 91 0.05 -3.28 10.07
C ALA A 91 1.27 -3.45 10.99
N ALA A 92 1.71 -4.68 11.19
CA ALA A 92 2.97 -4.94 11.86
C ALA A 92 4.09 -4.62 10.86
N SER A 93 5.01 -3.74 11.25
CA SER A 93 6.22 -3.53 10.46
C SER A 93 7.11 -4.76 10.61
N SER A 94 7.35 -5.46 9.49
CA SER A 94 8.37 -6.51 9.38
C SER A 94 9.75 -5.86 9.48
N ARG A 95 10.28 -5.66 10.68
CA ARG A 95 11.68 -5.29 10.89
C ARG A 95 12.49 -6.56 11.11
N THR A 96 12.98 -7.14 10.01
CA THR A 96 14.09 -8.10 10.00
C THR A 96 15.41 -7.36 9.96
#